data_AF-A0A7S3N5S0-F1
#
_entry.id   AF-A0A7S3N5S0-F1
#
_cell.length_a   1.000
_cell.length_b   1.000
_cell.length_c   1.000
_cell.angle_alpha   90.00
_cell.angle_beta   90.00
_cell.angle_gamma   90.00
#
_symmetry.space_group_name_H-M   'P 1'
#
loop_
_entity.id
_entity.type
_entity.pdbx_description
1 polymer ?
#
loop_
_entity_poly.entity_id
_entity_poly.type
_entity_poly.pdbx_seq_one_letter_code
_entity_poly.pdbx_strand_id
1 'polypeptide(L)'
;MEPSYYRGDILFLTNYNEPFQVGDIVVYQMSHEIPIVHRVITAQEKEVDGDYFILTKGDNNNVDDRGLYDEGEVYLNKKHILGKVRASAPYVGMLTILLNDNPMLKYAVIG
;
A
#
# COMPACT_ATOMS: atom_id res chain seq x y z
N MET A 1 3.19 3.12 7.60
CA MET A 1 3.05 1.71 8.04
C MET A 1 4.09 1.36 9.09
N GLU A 2 4.46 2.31 9.96
CA GLU A 2 5.36 2.00 11.06
C GLU A 2 4.66 1.01 12.01
N PRO A 3 5.38 0.04 12.61
CA PRO A 3 6.83 -0.16 12.55
C PRO A 3 7.33 -1.00 11.35
N SER A 4 6.44 -1.52 10.49
CA SER A 4 6.81 -2.43 9.40
C SER A 4 7.53 -1.73 8.24
N TYR A 5 7.10 -0.53 7.89
CA TYR A 5 7.68 0.28 6.81
C TYR A 5 7.77 1.76 7.20
N TYR A 6 8.87 2.36 6.81
CA TYR A 6 9.21 3.75 7.10
C TYR A 6 9.20 4.61 5.84
N ARG A 7 9.17 5.92 6.03
CA ARG A 7 9.35 6.87 4.94
C ARG A 7 10.69 6.62 4.26
N GLY A 8 10.69 6.48 2.94
CA GLY A 8 11.88 6.19 2.14
C GLY A 8 12.09 4.71 1.84
N ASP A 9 11.25 3.80 2.34
CA ASP A 9 11.28 2.40 1.92
C ASP A 9 10.68 2.26 0.52
N ILE A 10 11.35 1.47 -0.33
CA ILE A 10 10.84 1.12 -1.66
C ILE A 10 10.13 -0.22 -1.55
N LEU A 11 8.87 -0.27 -1.97
CA LEU A 11 8.06 -1.49 -1.96
C LEU A 11 7.96 -2.08 -3.37
N PHE A 12 8.21 -3.38 -3.48
CA PHE A 12 8.05 -4.14 -4.72
C PHE A 12 6.70 -4.84 -4.71
N LEU A 13 5.85 -4.48 -5.67
CA LEU A 13 4.48 -4.95 -5.78
C LEU A 13 4.35 -6.00 -6.88
N THR A 14 3.50 -6.98 -6.64
CA THR A 14 3.04 -7.94 -7.64
C THR A 14 1.53 -7.92 -7.71
N ASN A 15 0.98 -8.01 -8.92
CA ASN A 15 -0.47 -8.14 -9.15
C ASN A 15 -0.80 -9.52 -9.74
N TYR A 16 -0.23 -10.57 -9.15
CA TYR A 16 -0.55 -11.93 -9.55
C TYR A 16 -1.98 -12.27 -9.19
N ASN A 17 -2.58 -13.20 -9.95
CA ASN A 17 -3.93 -13.69 -9.72
C ASN A 17 -3.95 -14.73 -8.58
N GLU A 18 -3.44 -14.33 -7.42
CA GLU A 18 -3.37 -15.15 -6.21
C GLU A 18 -4.40 -14.67 -5.17
N PRO A 19 -4.92 -15.57 -4.33
CA PRO A 19 -5.84 -15.18 -3.28
C PRO A 19 -5.13 -14.30 -2.23
N PHE A 20 -5.80 -13.23 -1.83
CA PHE A 20 -5.33 -12.40 -0.71
C PHE A 20 -5.58 -13.10 0.61
N GLN A 21 -4.61 -13.00 1.52
CA GLN A 21 -4.67 -13.62 2.83
C GLN A 21 -4.59 -12.57 3.94
N VAL A 22 -5.14 -12.91 5.11
CA VAL A 22 -4.96 -12.10 6.32
C VAL A 22 -3.47 -11.98 6.62
N GLY A 23 -3.01 -10.75 6.85
CA GLY A 23 -1.61 -10.42 7.09
C GLY A 23 -0.86 -9.92 5.85
N ASP A 24 -1.40 -10.12 4.65
CA ASP A 24 -0.84 -9.55 3.42
C ASP A 24 -0.78 -8.02 3.50
N ILE A 25 0.23 -7.42 2.88
CA ILE A 25 0.32 -5.97 2.74
C ILE A 25 -0.06 -5.63 1.30
N VAL A 26 -1.09 -4.81 1.16
CA VAL A 26 -1.63 -4.43 -0.14
C VAL A 26 -1.52 -2.94 -0.32
N VAL A 27 -1.30 -2.57 -1.58
CA VAL A 27 -1.40 -1.19 -2.04
C VAL A 27 -2.71 -1.06 -2.78
N TYR A 28 -3.57 -0.18 -2.30
CA TYR A 28 -4.88 0.05 -2.88
C TYR A 28 -5.10 1.53 -3.16
N GLN A 29 -6.01 1.79 -4.09
CA GLN A 29 -6.43 3.12 -4.46
C GLN A 29 -7.94 3.13 -4.71
N MET A 30 -8.60 4.13 -4.11
CA MET A 30 -10.03 4.40 -4.26
C MET A 30 -10.20 5.68 -5.10
N SER A 31 -11.09 6.60 -4.72
CA SER A 31 -11.22 7.92 -5.37
C SER A 31 -10.04 8.87 -5.13
N HIS A 32 -9.19 8.57 -4.16
CA HIS A 32 -8.04 9.41 -3.81
C HIS A 32 -6.89 9.26 -4.82
N GLU A 33 -6.21 10.36 -5.16
CA GLU A 33 -5.08 10.35 -6.10
C GLU A 33 -3.85 9.61 -5.55
N ILE A 34 -3.69 9.55 -4.21
CA ILE A 34 -2.53 8.95 -3.56
C ILE A 34 -2.87 7.53 -3.12
N PRO A 35 -2.12 6.50 -3.57
CA PRO A 35 -2.33 5.12 -3.15
C PRO A 35 -1.96 4.92 -1.67
N ILE A 36 -2.70 4.03 -1.01
CA ILE A 36 -2.55 3.72 0.42
C ILE A 36 -1.95 2.31 0.55
N VAL A 37 -1.01 2.15 1.47
CA VAL A 37 -0.36 0.87 1.77
C VAL A 37 -0.76 0.44 3.17
N HIS A 38 -1.53 -0.64 3.31
CA HIS A 38 -1.99 -1.15 4.61
C HIS A 38 -2.03 -2.68 4.65
N ARG A 39 -2.23 -3.24 5.85
CA ARG A 39 -2.28 -4.69 6.07
C ARG A 39 -3.70 -5.20 6.01
N VAL A 40 -3.90 -6.32 5.34
CA VAL A 40 -5.16 -7.05 5.31
C VAL A 40 -5.46 -7.65 6.67
N ILE A 41 -6.57 -7.28 7.28
CA ILE A 41 -7.07 -7.84 8.54
C ILE A 41 -8.24 -8.81 8.32
N THR A 42 -8.91 -8.73 7.17
CA THR A 42 -9.96 -9.69 6.78
C THR A 42 -9.88 -9.88 5.28
N ALA A 43 -9.90 -11.14 4.84
CA ALA A 43 -9.98 -11.53 3.44
C ALA A 43 -11.05 -12.61 3.30
N GLN A 44 -12.06 -12.35 2.46
CA GLN A 44 -13.10 -13.31 2.12
C GLN A 44 -13.24 -13.38 0.61
N GLU A 45 -13.25 -14.59 0.07
CA GLU A 45 -13.48 -14.83 -1.35
C GLU A 45 -14.98 -14.97 -1.59
N LYS A 46 -15.51 -14.27 -2.61
CA LYS A 46 -16.86 -14.50 -3.11
C LYS A 46 -16.87 -15.78 -3.93
N GLU A 47 -17.69 -16.74 -3.50
CA GLU A 47 -17.88 -18.02 -4.19
C GLU A 47 -18.35 -17.89 -5.65
N VAL A 48 -18.98 -16.77 -6.01
CA VAL A 48 -19.70 -16.62 -7.29
C VAL A 48 -18.83 -16.06 -8.41
N ASP A 49 -17.88 -15.16 -8.12
CA ASP A 49 -17.12 -14.41 -9.15
C ASP A 49 -15.60 -14.41 -8.93
N GLY A 50 -15.10 -15.06 -7.86
CA GLY A 50 -13.67 -15.00 -7.49
C GLY A 50 -13.22 -13.57 -7.10
N ASP A 51 -14.16 -12.70 -6.77
CA ASP A 51 -13.89 -11.36 -6.26
C ASP A 51 -13.62 -11.44 -4.75
N TYR A 52 -12.84 -10.50 -4.22
CA TYR A 52 -12.42 -10.53 -2.83
C TYR A 52 -13.03 -9.37 -2.06
N PHE A 53 -13.52 -9.65 -0.86
CA PHE A 53 -13.81 -8.62 0.13
C PHE A 53 -12.65 -8.54 1.10
N ILE A 54 -11.92 -7.44 1.01
CA ILE A 54 -10.73 -7.20 1.81
C ILE A 54 -10.98 -6.02 2.74
N LEU A 55 -10.68 -6.20 4.02
CA LEU A 55 -10.61 -5.09 4.97
C LEU A 55 -9.14 -4.87 5.34
N THR A 56 -8.67 -3.65 5.18
CA THR A 56 -7.32 -3.26 5.54
C THR A 56 -7.30 -2.40 6.79
N LYS A 57 -6.13 -2.35 7.40
CA LYS A 57 -5.81 -1.51 8.53
C LYS A 57 -4.34 -1.11 8.49
N GLY A 58 -4.06 0.15 8.82
CA GLY A 58 -2.69 0.59 9.09
C GLY A 58 -2.10 -0.04 10.36
N ASP A 59 -0.85 -0.50 10.29
CA ASP A 59 -0.19 -1.22 11.40
C ASP A 59 -0.17 -0.44 12.72
N ASN A 60 -0.10 0.90 12.66
CA ASN A 60 -0.12 1.78 13.84
C ASN A 60 -1.47 2.46 14.10
N ASN A 61 -2.51 2.12 13.35
CA ASN A 61 -3.83 2.72 13.52
C ASN A 61 -4.63 1.95 14.59
N ASN A 62 -5.52 2.63 15.31
CA ASN A 62 -6.44 1.97 16.24
C ASN A 62 -7.73 1.49 15.55
N VAL A 63 -8.07 2.11 14.43
CA VAL A 63 -9.28 1.86 13.64
C VAL A 63 -8.93 1.23 12.30
N ASP A 64 -9.89 0.52 11.70
CA ASP A 64 -9.78 0.01 10.33
C ASP A 64 -9.96 1.13 9.28
N ASP A 65 -9.71 0.79 8.01
CA ASP A 65 -9.68 1.79 6.93
C ASP A 65 -11.06 2.10 6.33
N ARG A 66 -12.17 1.64 6.91
CA ARG A 66 -13.51 1.89 6.36
C ARG A 66 -13.84 3.37 6.21
N GLY A 67 -13.30 4.20 7.10
CA GLY A 67 -13.46 5.66 7.01
C GLY A 67 -12.66 6.32 5.89
N LEU A 68 -11.75 5.58 5.24
CA LEU A 68 -10.94 6.04 4.10
C LEU A 68 -11.46 5.52 2.76
N TYR A 69 -12.44 4.62 2.78
CA TYR A 69 -13.09 4.10 1.58
C TYR A 69 -14.11 5.11 1.04
N ASP A 70 -14.46 4.97 -0.23
CA ASP A 70 -15.46 5.80 -0.86
C ASP A 70 -16.86 5.56 -0.26
N GLU A 71 -17.76 6.52 -0.41
CA GLU A 71 -19.11 6.43 0.18
C GLU A 71 -19.84 5.16 -0.25
N GLY A 72 -20.26 4.36 0.74
CA GLY A 72 -21.00 3.11 0.53
C GLY A 72 -20.12 1.86 0.37
N GLU A 73 -18.80 2.00 0.26
CA GLU A 73 -17.87 0.86 0.18
C GLU A 73 -17.36 0.50 1.58
N VAL A 74 -17.60 -0.75 2.01
CA VAL A 74 -17.18 -1.26 3.34
C VAL A 74 -15.98 -2.21 3.23
N TYR A 75 -15.70 -2.68 2.01
CA TYR A 75 -14.64 -3.62 1.69
C TYR A 75 -13.96 -3.19 0.39
N LEU A 76 -12.66 -3.47 0.29
CA LEU A 76 -11.92 -3.34 -0.96
C LEU A 76 -12.21 -4.55 -1.83
N ASN A 77 -12.52 -4.28 -3.10
CA ASN A 77 -12.62 -5.29 -4.15
C ASN A 77 -11.30 -5.37 -4.90
N LYS A 78 -11.11 -6.42 -5.72
CA LYS A 78 -9.88 -6.61 -6.49
C LYS A 78 -9.53 -5.43 -7.39
N LYS A 79 -10.55 -4.74 -7.94
CA LYS A 79 -10.40 -3.53 -8.77
C LYS A 79 -9.69 -2.37 -8.06
N HIS A 80 -9.76 -2.31 -6.73
CA HIS A 80 -9.14 -1.24 -5.94
C HIS A 80 -7.69 -1.57 -5.58
N ILE A 81 -7.26 -2.83 -5.73
CA ILE A 81 -5.91 -3.26 -5.37
C ILE A 81 -4.96 -3.05 -6.55
N LEU A 82 -3.96 -2.19 -6.34
CA LEU A 82 -2.88 -1.97 -7.30
C LEU A 82 -1.87 -3.14 -7.27
N GLY A 83 -1.64 -3.71 -6.09
CA GLY A 83 -0.81 -4.90 -5.93
C GLY A 83 -0.54 -5.30 -4.49
N LYS A 84 0.04 -6.49 -4.33
CA LYS A 84 0.52 -7.05 -3.07
C LYS A 84 2.03 -6.82 -2.92
N VAL A 85 2.47 -6.38 -1.75
CA VAL A 85 3.89 -6.21 -1.44
C VAL A 85 4.53 -7.59 -1.28
N ARG A 86 5.63 -7.83 -2.02
CA ARG A 86 6.42 -9.08 -1.93
C ARG A 86 7.80 -8.88 -1.35
N ALA A 87 8.37 -7.70 -1.56
CA ALA A 87 9.68 -7.34 -1.06
C ALA A 87 9.72 -5.84 -0.77
N SER A 88 10.68 -5.44 0.05
CA SER A 88 10.96 -4.05 0.35
C SER A 88 12.46 -3.81 0.43
N ALA A 89 12.92 -2.67 -0.08
CA ALA A 89 14.27 -2.19 0.12
C ALA A 89 14.25 -0.98 1.07
N PRO A 90 14.67 -1.16 2.34
CA PRO A 90 14.59 -0.09 3.33
C PRO A 90 15.61 1.01 3.03
N TYR A 91 15.28 2.26 3.38
CA TYR A 91 16.11 3.46 3.25
C TYR A 91 16.54 3.89 1.84
N VAL A 92 16.37 3.06 0.80
CA VAL A 92 16.85 3.38 -0.56
C VAL A 92 16.19 4.65 -1.11
N GLY A 93 14.89 4.83 -0.87
CA GLY A 93 14.16 6.03 -1.27
C GLY A 93 14.57 7.30 -0.51
N MET A 94 15.29 7.18 0.62
CA MET A 94 15.83 8.35 1.32
C MET A 94 16.84 9.10 0.45
N LEU A 95 17.59 8.41 -0.41
CA LEU A 95 18.50 9.07 -1.35
C LEU A 95 17.73 10.01 -2.29
N THR A 96 16.62 9.52 -2.86
CA THR A 96 15.75 10.32 -3.73
C THR A 96 15.14 11.51 -2.98
N ILE A 97 14.70 11.30 -1.74
CA ILE A 97 14.16 12.37 -0.89
C ILE A 97 15.24 13.42 -0.61
N LEU A 98 16.45 13.03 -0.21
CA LEU A 98 17.57 13.93 0.05
C LEU A 98 17.95 14.77 -1.18
N LEU A 99 17.97 14.14 -2.36
CA LEU A 99 18.24 14.85 -3.62
C LEU A 99 17.11 15.81 -3.99
N ASN A 100 15.85 15.46 -3.71
CA ASN A 100 14.73 16.33 -4.04
C ASN A 100 14.60 17.50 -3.06
N ASP A 101 14.86 17.26 -1.77
CA ASP A 101 14.75 18.26 -0.70
C ASP A 101 15.94 19.24 -0.68
N ASN A 102 17.09 18.86 -1.26
CA ASN A 102 18.27 19.72 -1.36
C ASN A 102 18.73 19.93 -2.81
N PRO A 103 18.33 21.04 -3.45
CA PRO A 103 18.72 21.35 -4.83
C PRO A 103 20.23 21.41 -5.04
N MET A 104 21.00 21.93 -4.07
CA MET A 104 22.46 22.02 -4.18
C MET A 104 23.12 20.64 -4.18
N LEU A 105 22.62 19.71 -3.35
CA LEU A 105 23.06 18.32 -3.37
C LEU A 105 22.72 17.65 -4.70
N LYS A 106 21.53 17.91 -5.25
CA LYS A 106 21.12 17.42 -6.57
C LYS A 106 22.07 17.85 -7.68
N TYR A 107 22.42 19.13 -7.73
CA TYR A 107 23.40 19.65 -8.70
C TYR A 107 24.78 19.02 -8.49
N ALA A 108 25.24 18.86 -7.25
CA ALA A 108 26.54 18.22 -6.98
C ALA A 108 26.61 16.75 -7.43
N VAL A 109 25.49 16.01 -7.36
CA VAL A 109 25.45 14.58 -7.71
C VAL A 109 25.23 14.36 -9.21
N ILE A 110 24.45 15.21 -9.88
CA ILE A 110 24.07 15.05 -11.29
C ILE A 110 25.00 15.82 -12.24
N GLY A 111 25.65 16.89 -11.76
CA GLY A 111 26.46 17.81 -12.57
C GLY A 111 25.68 19.04 -12.99
#